data_AF-A0AAE3CFN2-F1
#
_entry.id   AF-A0AAE3CFN2-F1
#
_cell.length_a   1.000
_cell.length_b   1.000
_cell.length_c   1.000
_cell.angle_alpha   90.00
_cell.angle_beta   90.00
_cell.angle_gamma   90.00
#
_symmetry.space_group_name_H-M   'P 1'
#
loop_
_entity.id
_entity.type
_entity.pdbx_description
1 polymer ?
#
loop_
_entity_poly.entity_id
_entity_poly.type
_entity_poly.pdbx_seq_one_letter_code
_entity_poly.pdbx_strand_id
1 'polypeptide(L)' 'MKGRRTRAKPVVKKKFVRVKETLYSYRDGKIKISIKPYEGYLVFDVSNAWFWSRAKGEMGELILTEKFLIIT' A
#
# COMPACT_ATOMS: atom_id res chain seq x y z
N MET A 1 21.60 37.85 17.75
CA MET A 1 21.11 37.72 16.36
C MET A 1 20.39 36.38 16.24
N LYS A 2 19.05 36.34 16.06
CA LYS A 2 18.31 35.06 15.94
C LYS A 2 18.54 34.47 14.54
N GLY A 3 19.00 33.22 14.46
CA GLY A 3 19.34 32.57 13.20
C GLY A 3 18.15 32.51 12.23
N ARG A 4 18.36 32.93 10.98
CA ARG A 4 17.36 32.81 9.90
C ARG A 4 17.27 31.33 9.48
N ARG A 5 16.04 30.78 9.45
CA ARG A 5 15.76 29.45 8.90
C ARG A 5 16.02 29.48 7.39
N THR A 6 17.12 28.87 6.94
CA THR A 6 17.55 28.83 5.53
C THR A 6 16.95 27.66 4.73
N ARG A 7 16.51 26.59 5.40
CA ARG A 7 15.99 25.39 4.72
C ARG A 7 14.51 25.50 4.43
N ALA A 8 14.14 25.25 3.17
CA ALA A 8 12.76 25.09 2.74
C ALA A 8 12.09 23.95 3.51
N LYS A 9 10.82 24.12 3.89
CA LYS A 9 10.04 23.03 4.48
C LYS A 9 9.91 21.89 3.45
N PRO A 10 10.02 20.63 3.87
CA PRO A 10 9.77 19.51 2.97
C PRO A 10 8.35 19.56 2.43
N VAL A 11 8.19 19.25 1.14
CA VAL A 11 6.90 19.16 0.46
C VAL A 11 6.58 17.70 0.25
N VAL A 12 5.34 17.31 0.54
CA VAL A 12 4.86 15.95 0.24
C VAL A 12 4.83 15.79 -1.28
N LYS A 13 5.75 14.98 -1.82
CA LYS A 13 5.85 14.76 -3.27
C LYS A 13 4.84 13.76 -3.79
N LYS A 14 4.41 12.80 -2.96
CA LYS A 14 3.49 11.71 -3.34
C LYS A 14 2.63 11.32 -2.14
N LYS A 15 1.35 11.07 -2.39
CA LYS A 15 0.43 10.52 -1.39
C LYS A 15 0.46 8.99 -1.48
N PHE A 16 0.57 8.35 -0.33
CA PHE A 16 0.47 6.91 -0.20
C PHE A 16 -0.08 6.55 1.18
N VAL A 17 -0.66 5.38 1.28
CA VAL A 17 -1.16 4.80 2.52
C VAL A 17 -0.53 3.43 2.67
N ARG A 18 0.08 3.18 3.83
CA ARG A 18 0.50 1.83 4.20
C ARG A 18 -0.69 1.09 4.77
N VAL A 19 -0.98 -0.08 4.23
CA VAL A 19 -2.10 -0.93 4.63
C VAL A 19 -1.63 -1.88 5.71
N LYS A 20 -2.38 -1.96 6.82
CA LYS A 20 -2.12 -2.95 7.88
C LYS A 20 -2.63 -4.32 7.47
N GLU A 21 -1.99 -5.37 7.95
CA GLU A 21 -2.38 -6.76 7.69
C GLU A 21 -3.86 -7.05 7.97
N THR A 22 -4.37 -6.53 9.09
CA THR A 22 -5.78 -6.71 9.49
C THR A 22 -6.79 -6.02 8.58
N LEU A 23 -6.34 -5.09 7.72
CA LEU A 23 -7.21 -4.34 6.81
C LEU A 23 -7.28 -4.95 5.42
N TYR A 24 -6.55 -6.03 5.15
CA TYR A 24 -6.68 -6.75 3.89
C TYR A 24 -6.89 -8.25 4.10
N SER A 25 -7.37 -8.90 3.05
CA SER A 25 -7.36 -10.36 2.95
C SER A 25 -6.90 -10.77 1.56
N TYR A 26 -6.22 -11.91 1.49
CA TYR A 26 -5.83 -12.55 0.24
C TYR A 26 -6.58 -13.88 0.11
N ARG A 27 -7.38 -14.03 -0.94
CA ARG A 27 -8.09 -15.27 -1.27
C ARG A 27 -8.17 -15.42 -2.78
N ASP A 28 -7.94 -16.63 -3.28
CA ASP A 28 -8.11 -16.99 -4.70
C ASP A 28 -7.40 -16.03 -5.67
N GLY A 29 -6.16 -15.65 -5.37
CA GLY A 29 -5.39 -14.74 -6.22
C GLY A 29 -5.81 -13.27 -6.13
N LYS A 30 -6.71 -12.90 -5.21
CA LYS A 30 -7.22 -11.53 -5.08
C LYS A 30 -6.92 -10.95 -3.71
N ILE A 31 -6.42 -9.72 -3.71
CA ILE A 31 -6.21 -8.91 -2.50
C ILE A 31 -7.41 -7.99 -2.34
N LYS A 32 -8.10 -8.10 -1.22
CA LYS A 32 -9.22 -7.23 -0.85
C LYS A 32 -8.80 -6.33 0.30
N ILE A 33 -8.73 -5.02 0.06
CA ILE A 33 -8.34 -4.00 1.05
C ILE A 33 -9.58 -3.25 1.51
N SER A 34 -9.78 -3.17 2.82
CA SER A 34 -10.89 -2.45 3.45
C SER A 34 -10.57 -0.96 3.55
N ILE A 35 -11.37 -0.13 2.89
CA ILE A 35 -11.28 1.33 2.97
C ILE A 35 -12.23 1.85 4.05
N LYS A 36 -13.43 1.27 4.09
CA LYS A 36 -14.41 1.48 5.14
C LYS A 36 -14.85 0.12 5.66
N PRO A 37 -14.78 -0.14 6.97
CA PRO A 37 -15.23 -1.41 7.54
C PRO A 37 -16.64 -1.73 7.08
N TYR A 38 -16.85 -2.95 6.57
CA TYR A 38 -18.15 -3.48 6.12
C TYR A 38 -18.81 -2.80 4.92
N GLU A 39 -18.35 -1.62 4.48
CA GLU A 39 -18.98 -0.84 3.40
C GLU A 39 -18.18 -0.88 2.09
N GLY A 40 -16.86 -0.62 2.15
CA GLY A 40 -16.09 -0.25 0.97
C GLY A 40 -14.74 -0.96 0.89
N TYR A 41 -14.49 -1.59 -0.26
CA TYR A 41 -13.27 -2.36 -0.51
C TYR A 41 -12.66 -2.03 -1.86
N LEU A 42 -11.33 -2.05 -1.94
CA LEU A 42 -10.60 -2.16 -3.18
C LEU A 42 -10.19 -3.61 -3.40
N VAL A 43 -10.33 -4.11 -4.62
CA VAL A 43 -9.98 -5.48 -4.99
C VAL A 43 -8.95 -5.44 -6.10
N PHE A 44 -7.85 -6.16 -5.92
CA PHE A 44 -6.77 -6.29 -6.88
C PHE A 44 -6.58 -7.75 -7.24
N ASP A 45 -6.60 -8.06 -8.53
CA ASP A 45 -6.26 -9.39 -9.04
C ASP A 45 -4.75 -9.49 -9.20
N VAL A 46 -4.15 -10.43 -8.49
CA VAL A 46 -2.72 -10.73 -8.50
C VAL A 46 -2.49 -12.21 -8.84
N SER A 47 -3.48 -12.91 -9.38
CA SER A 47 -3.39 -14.34 -9.74
C SER A 47 -2.21 -14.63 -10.67
N ASN A 48 -1.90 -13.70 -11.58
CA ASN A 48 -0.81 -13.82 -12.55
C ASN A 48 0.50 -13.13 -12.12
N ALA A 49 0.66 -12.79 -10.83
CA ALA A 49 1.83 -12.05 -10.40
C ALA A 49 3.08 -12.95 -10.31
N TRP A 50 4.15 -12.53 -10.99
CA TRP A 50 5.41 -13.29 -11.12
C TRP A 50 6.12 -13.57 -9.78
N PHE A 51 5.86 -12.76 -8.76
CA PHE A 51 6.56 -12.82 -7.48
C PHE A 51 6.02 -13.91 -6.54
N TRP A 52 4.85 -14.49 -6.79
CA TRP A 52 4.27 -15.51 -5.90
C TRP A 52 5.16 -16.74 -5.72
N SER A 53 5.81 -17.17 -6.80
CA SER A 53 6.79 -18.26 -6.78
C SER A 53 7.98 -17.99 -5.84
N ARG A 54 8.34 -16.72 -5.66
CA ARG A 54 9.47 -16.28 -4.83
C ARG A 54 9.07 -15.98 -3.40
N ALA A 55 7.87 -15.46 -3.21
CA ALA A 55 7.33 -15.07 -1.90
C ALA A 55 6.91 -16.27 -1.04
N LYS A 56 6.92 -17.50 -1.60
CA LYS A 56 6.58 -18.75 -0.88
C LYS A 56 5.23 -18.70 -0.15
N GLY A 57 4.28 -17.91 -0.65
CA GLY A 57 2.95 -17.74 -0.06
C GLY A 57 2.87 -16.70 1.05
N GLU A 58 3.97 -16.05 1.43
CA GLU A 58 3.96 -14.91 2.35
C GLU A 58 3.64 -13.62 1.59
N MET A 59 2.86 -12.76 2.23
CA MET A 59 2.47 -11.48 1.65
C MET A 59 3.33 -10.36 2.23
N GLY A 60 3.91 -9.55 1.35
CA GLY A 60 4.71 -8.40 1.72
C GLY A 60 3.91 -7.20 2.23
N GLU A 61 4.59 -6.08 2.51
CA GLU A 61 3.89 -4.85 2.89
C GLU A 61 3.10 -4.29 1.70
N LEU A 62 1.88 -3.85 1.97
CA LEU A 62 1.00 -3.25 0.96
C LEU A 62 1.00 -1.74 1.10
N ILE A 63 1.36 -1.06 0.02
CA ILE A 63 1.35 0.40 -0.09
C ILE A 63 0.38 0.80 -1.20
N LEU A 64 -0.72 1.43 -0.80
CA LEU A 64 -1.70 1.99 -1.72
C LEU A 64 -1.29 3.40 -2.12
N THR A 65 -1.15 3.62 -3.41
CA THR A 65 -0.95 4.94 -4.01
C THR A 65 -2.22 5.37 -4.75
N GLU A 66 -2.24 6.59 -5.28
CA GLU A 66 -3.38 7.08 -6.07
C GLU A 66 -3.63 6.28 -7.36
N LYS A 67 -2.62 5.54 -7.85
CA LYS A 67 -2.70 4.81 -9.13
C LYS A 67 -2.47 3.32 -9.02
N PHE A 68 -1.66 2.88 -8.06
CA PHE A 68 -1.16 1.51 -7.99
C PHE A 68 -1.15 0.99 -6.57
N LEU A 69 -1.28 -0.33 -6.45
CA LEU A 69 -0.90 -1.08 -5.27
C LEU A 69 0.54 -1.56 -5.44
N ILE A 70 1.38 -1.25 -4.46
CA ILE A 70 2.77 -1.74 -4.37
C ILE A 70 2.81 -2.81 -3.29
N ILE A 71 3.51 -3.91 -3.58
CA ILE A 71 3.75 -5.03 -2.67
C ILE A 71 5.27 -5.15 -2.55
N THR A 72 5.80 -5.14 -1.32
CA THR A 72 7.25 -5.12 -1.06
C THR A 72 7.74 -6.41 -0.46
#